data_AF-A0A5T2ATZ2-F1
#
_entry.id   AF-A0A5T2ATZ2-F1
#
_cell.length_a   1.000
_cell.length_b   1.000
_cell.length_c   1.000
_cell.angle_alpha   90.00
_cell.angle_beta   90.00
_cell.angle_gamma   90.00
#
_symmetry.space_group_name_H-M   'P 1'
#
loop_
_entity.id
_entity.type
_entity.pdbx_description
1 polymer ?
#
loop_
_entity_poly.entity_id
_entity_poly.type
_entity_poly.pdbx_seq_one_letter_code
_entity_poly.pdbx_strand_id
1 'polypeptide(L)'
;MLNLNAKDKEWLPKGESISVYEYIPNNPRSPAAFSSVDSKKLNANQRKGQQVYSKWCIACHGEGMPGTNALSALYKDQGIPALLEDRTDLSPDLVTIFFALW
;
A
#
# COMPACT_ATOMS: atom_id res chain seq x y z
N MET A 1 -29.35 -22.49 6.59
CA MET A 1 -29.21 -22.77 5.15
C MET A 1 -28.37 -21.67 4.52
N LEU A 2 -27.12 -21.95 4.17
CA LEU A 2 -26.38 -21.15 3.18
C LEU A 2 -25.90 -22.13 2.12
N ASN A 3 -26.61 -22.10 1.00
CA ASN A 3 -26.33 -22.89 -0.19
C ASN A 3 -25.26 -22.13 -0.97
N LEU A 4 -23.99 -22.49 -0.77
CA LEU A 4 -22.88 -21.95 -1.54
C LEU A 4 -22.51 -23.00 -2.57
N ASN A 5 -23.07 -22.85 -3.78
CA ASN A 5 -22.66 -23.58 -4.96
C ASN A 5 -21.13 -23.51 -5.06
N ALA A 6 -20.49 -24.67 -4.98
CA ALA A 6 -19.03 -24.80 -4.94
C ALA A 6 -18.34 -24.47 -6.28
N LYS A 7 -19.05 -23.82 -7.23
CA LYS A 7 -18.54 -23.42 -8.54
C LYS A 7 -17.97 -22.00 -8.58
N ASP A 8 -18.12 -21.25 -7.49
CA ASP A 8 -17.72 -19.84 -7.42
C ASP A 8 -16.37 -19.67 -6.70
N LYS A 9 -15.71 -20.79 -6.35
CA LYS A 9 -14.56 -20.86 -5.45
C LYS A 9 -13.22 -21.17 -6.11
N GLU A 10 -13.07 -20.92 -7.40
CA GLU A 10 -11.75 -20.97 -8.05
C GLU A 10 -11.27 -19.51 -8.24
N TRP A 11 -10.57 -18.98 -7.22
CA TRP A 11 -10.06 -17.59 -7.25
C TRP A 11 -8.90 -17.44 -8.25
N LEU A 12 -8.23 -18.54 -8.60
CA LEU A 12 -7.10 -18.56 -9.52
C LEU A 12 -7.51 -19.34 -10.78
N PRO A 13 -7.31 -18.79 -12.00
CA PRO A 13 -7.32 -19.60 -13.21
C PRO A 13 -6.36 -20.76 -13.02
N LYS A 14 -6.78 -21.98 -13.40
CA LYS A 14 -5.97 -23.18 -13.23
C LYS A 14 -4.61 -23.02 -13.92
N GLY A 15 -3.57 -22.79 -13.12
CA GLY A 15 -2.18 -22.64 -13.57
C GLY A 15 -1.57 -21.25 -13.40
N GLU A 16 -2.32 -20.24 -12.94
CA GLU A 16 -1.78 -18.90 -12.69
C GLU A 16 -1.56 -18.64 -11.20
N SER A 17 -0.34 -18.23 -10.84
CA SER A 17 -0.04 -17.66 -9.53
C SER A 17 -0.13 -16.13 -9.62
N ILE A 18 -1.12 -15.52 -8.95
CA ILE A 18 -1.02 -14.09 -8.64
C ILE A 18 -0.15 -13.97 -7.40
N SER A 19 1.02 -13.34 -7.54
CA SER A 19 1.83 -12.97 -6.39
C SER A 19 1.03 -11.98 -5.54
N VAL A 20 0.78 -12.31 -4.27
CA VAL A 20 0.14 -11.40 -3.29
C VAL A 20 0.90 -10.08 -3.12
N TYR A 21 2.13 -10.00 -3.64
CA TYR A 21 3.00 -8.83 -3.62
C TYR A 21 2.87 -7.92 -4.84
N GLU A 22 2.07 -8.29 -5.84
CA GLU A 22 1.87 -7.44 -7.01
C GLU A 22 0.84 -6.34 -6.71
N TYR A 23 1.25 -5.10 -6.89
CA TYR A 23 0.35 -3.95 -6.84
C TYR A 23 -0.60 -4.00 -8.03
N ILE A 24 -1.85 -4.40 -7.77
CA ILE A 24 -2.93 -4.41 -8.76
C ILE A 24 -3.93 -3.30 -8.38
N PRO A 25 -3.94 -2.16 -9.09
CA PRO A 25 -4.91 -1.10 -8.86
C PRO A 25 -6.36 -1.59 -8.86
N ASN A 26 -7.19 -1.04 -7.97
CA ASN A 26 -8.64 -1.34 -7.86
C ASN A 26 -8.98 -2.82 -7.58
N ASN A 27 -8.02 -3.60 -7.06
CA ASN A 27 -8.26 -4.97 -6.61
C ASN A 27 -8.27 -5.00 -5.06
N PRO A 28 -9.39 -5.38 -4.42
CA PRO A 28 -9.49 -5.41 -2.95
C PRO A 28 -8.59 -6.47 -2.29
N ARG A 29 -7.99 -7.36 -3.09
CA ARG A 29 -7.03 -8.38 -2.63
C ARG A 29 -5.58 -8.03 -2.93
N SER A 30 -5.31 -6.80 -3.37
CA SER A 30 -3.95 -6.32 -3.58
C SER A 30 -3.57 -5.31 -2.51
N PRO A 31 -2.26 -5.03 -2.32
CA PRO A 31 -1.83 -3.98 -1.40
C PRO A 31 -2.41 -2.60 -1.74
N ALA A 32 -2.89 -2.38 -2.98
CA ALA A 32 -3.54 -1.14 -3.39
C ALA A 32 -4.79 -0.80 -2.58
N ALA A 33 -5.44 -1.79 -1.95
CA ALA A 33 -6.60 -1.57 -1.09
C ALA A 33 -6.28 -0.76 0.17
N PHE A 34 -4.99 -0.60 0.51
CA PHE A 34 -4.51 0.12 1.68
C PHE A 34 -3.72 1.39 1.32
N SER A 35 -3.74 1.79 0.05
CA SER A 35 -3.14 3.04 -0.42
C SER A 35 -4.19 4.14 -0.42
N SER A 36 -3.83 5.34 0.02
CA SER A 36 -4.69 6.54 -0.08
C SER A 36 -4.66 7.15 -1.48
N VAL A 37 -3.76 6.69 -2.35
CA VAL A 37 -3.48 7.29 -3.65
C VAL A 37 -4.29 6.64 -4.76
N ASP A 38 -5.01 7.48 -5.52
CA ASP A 38 -5.63 7.04 -6.78
C ASP A 38 -4.56 6.80 -7.86
N SER A 39 -4.27 5.53 -8.10
CA SER A 39 -3.35 5.04 -9.15
C SER A 39 -3.58 5.67 -10.54
N LYS A 40 -4.80 6.09 -10.89
CA LYS A 40 -5.12 6.68 -12.19
C LYS A 40 -4.57 8.10 -12.34
N LYS A 41 -4.31 8.79 -11.22
CA LYS A 41 -3.77 10.15 -11.20
C LYS A 41 -2.24 10.18 -11.22
N LEU A 42 -1.60 9.04 -11.04
CA LEU A 42 -0.14 8.96 -10.97
C LEU A 42 0.49 9.04 -12.36
N ASN A 43 1.58 9.82 -12.50
CA ASN A 43 2.45 9.77 -13.67
C ASN A 43 3.32 8.51 -13.69
N ALA A 44 4.09 8.30 -14.76
CA ALA A 44 4.89 7.08 -14.94
C ALA A 44 5.92 6.82 -13.82
N ASN A 45 6.59 7.86 -13.32
CA ASN A 45 7.56 7.73 -12.24
C ASN A 45 6.88 7.50 -10.90
N GLN A 46 5.77 8.18 -10.63
CA GLN A 46 4.96 7.95 -9.44
C GLN A 46 4.40 6.52 -9.40
N ARG A 47 3.97 5.96 -10.54
CA ARG A 47 3.53 4.55 -10.60
C ARG A 47 4.66 3.57 -10.26
N LYS A 48 5.89 3.83 -10.70
CA LYS A 48 7.06 3.03 -10.29
C LYS A 48 7.31 3.13 -8.78
N GLY A 49 7.26 4.34 -8.24
CA GLY A 49 7.36 4.57 -6.79
C GLY A 49 6.26 3.82 -6.01
N GLN A 50 5.03 3.86 -6.51
CA GLN A 50 3.89 3.15 -5.91
C GLN A 50 4.10 1.64 -5.90
N GLN A 51 4.70 1.05 -6.93
CA GLN A 51 5.02 -0.38 -6.96
C GLN A 51 6.05 -0.75 -5.88
N VAL A 52 7.09 0.08 -5.70
CA VAL A 52 8.09 -0.12 -4.65
C VAL A 52 7.45 0.03 -3.26
N TYR A 53 6.69 1.11 -3.05
CA TYR A 53 5.99 1.38 -1.79
C TYR A 53 5.01 0.24 -1.44
N SER A 54 4.27 -0.24 -2.43
CA SER A 54 3.30 -1.31 -2.24
C SER A 54 3.95 -2.65 -1.92
N LYS A 55 5.16 -2.88 -2.41
CA LYS A 55 5.90 -4.12 -2.14
C LYS A 55 6.53 -4.11 -0.75
N TRP A 56 7.07 -2.98 -0.30
CA TRP A 56 7.96 -2.94 0.86
C TRP A 56 7.41 -2.15 2.06
N CYS A 57 6.55 -1.16 1.83
CA CYS A 57 6.18 -0.19 2.85
C CYS A 57 4.72 -0.36 3.30
N ILE A 58 3.81 -0.61 2.37
CA ILE A 58 2.37 -0.51 2.60
C ILE A 58 1.84 -1.50 3.65
N ALA A 59 2.49 -2.66 3.80
CA ALA A 59 2.12 -3.64 4.83
C ALA A 59 2.23 -3.09 6.26
N CYS A 60 3.03 -2.04 6.46
CA CYS A 60 3.15 -1.33 7.74
C CYS A 60 2.59 0.09 7.67
N HIS A 61 2.71 0.78 6.53
CA HIS A 61 2.42 2.20 6.38
C HIS A 61 1.19 2.54 5.53
N GLY A 62 0.41 1.55 5.12
CA GLY A 62 -0.90 1.77 4.49
C GLY A 62 -1.99 2.21 5.48
N GLU A 63 -3.19 2.45 4.97
CA GLU A 63 -4.37 2.79 5.77
C GLU A 63 -4.66 1.73 6.85
N GLY A 64 -4.79 2.18 8.10
CA GLY A 64 -5.07 1.32 9.26
C GLY A 64 -3.94 0.37 9.67
N MET A 65 -2.78 0.42 9.00
CA MET A 65 -1.66 -0.48 9.28
C MET A 65 -0.86 -0.06 10.52
N PRO A 66 -0.11 -0.98 11.15
CA PRO A 66 0.53 -0.72 12.45
C PRO A 66 1.47 0.49 12.48
N GLY A 67 2.25 0.71 11.41
CA GLY A 67 3.14 1.87 11.28
C GLY A 67 2.38 3.18 11.18
N THR A 68 1.30 3.23 10.40
CA THR A 68 0.41 4.40 10.31
C THR A 68 -0.25 4.71 11.66
N ASN A 69 -0.71 3.69 12.36
CA ASN A 69 -1.34 3.87 13.68
C ASN A 69 -0.34 4.38 14.72
N ALA A 70 0.90 3.88 14.70
CA ALA A 70 1.97 4.38 15.56
C ALA A 70 2.30 5.85 15.26
N LEU A 71 2.39 6.23 13.98
CA LEU A 71 2.61 7.63 13.58
C LEU A 71 1.45 8.53 13.99
N SER A 72 0.20 8.06 13.90
CA SER A 72 -0.98 8.81 14.35
C SER A 72 -0.91 9.13 15.84
N ALA A 73 -0.46 8.19 16.67
CA ALA A 73 -0.25 8.43 18.10
C ALA A 73 0.91 9.38 18.36
N LEU A 74 2.03 9.23 17.64
CA LEU A 74 3.23 10.06 17.78
C LEU A 74 3.00 11.51 17.37
N TYR A 75 2.32 11.74 16.25
CA TYR A 75 2.10 13.05 15.63
C TYR A 75 0.83 13.75 16.13
N LYS A 76 0.18 13.20 17.15
CA LYS A 76 -1.03 13.76 17.73
C LYS A 76 -0.84 15.25 18.02
N ASP A 77 -1.80 16.05 17.53
CA ASP A 77 -1.87 17.51 17.69
C ASP A 77 -0.73 18.31 17.01
N GLN A 78 0.12 17.68 16.19
CA GLN A 78 1.23 18.35 15.49
C GLN A 78 0.90 18.75 14.04
N GLY A 79 -0.27 18.35 13.52
CA GLY A 79 -0.67 18.63 12.14
C GLY A 79 0.13 17.86 11.08
N ILE A 80 0.96 16.89 11.48
CA ILE A 80 1.74 16.03 10.58
C ILE A 80 0.88 14.82 10.19
N PRO A 81 0.64 14.58 8.88
CA PRO A 81 -0.08 13.38 8.42
C PRO A 81 0.59 12.07 8.87
N ALA A 82 -0.21 11.11 9.32
CA ALA A 82 0.27 9.79 9.71
C ALA A 82 0.54 8.87 8.51
N LEU A 83 -0.28 9.00 7.45
CA LEU A 83 -0.07 8.30 6.19
C LEU A 83 1.13 8.92 5.46
N LEU A 84 2.08 8.07 5.05
CA LEU A 84 3.25 8.54 4.31
C LEU A 84 2.88 9.12 2.93
N GLU A 85 1.83 8.57 2.30
CA GLU A 85 1.35 9.03 1.00
C GLU A 85 0.72 10.43 1.04
N ASP A 86 0.30 10.91 2.22
CA ASP A 86 -0.25 12.24 2.42
C ASP A 86 0.82 13.28 2.79
N ARG A 87 2.08 12.85 2.97
CA ARG A 87 3.19 13.72 3.35
C ARG A 87 3.80 14.39 2.13
N THR A 88 3.79 15.73 2.12
CA THR A 88 4.38 16.54 1.03
C THR A 88 5.81 17.02 1.32
N ASP A 89 6.32 16.73 2.51
CA ASP A 89 7.63 17.18 3.02
C ASP A 89 8.69 16.05 3.06
N LEU A 90 8.36 14.86 2.52
CA LEU A 90 9.32 13.76 2.38
C LEU A 90 10.25 13.99 1.18
N SER A 91 11.35 14.71 1.41
CA SER A 91 12.40 14.88 0.40
C SER A 91 13.17 13.57 0.16
N PRO A 92 13.78 13.39 -1.02
CA PRO A 92 14.69 12.26 -1.26
C PRO A 92 15.80 12.16 -0.22
N ASP A 93 16.38 13.29 0.20
CA ASP A 93 17.43 13.32 1.22
C ASP A 93 16.93 12.78 2.57
N LEU A 94 15.73 13.17 2.99
CA LEU A 94 15.13 12.67 4.23
C LEU A 94 14.82 11.17 4.14
N VAL A 95 14.22 10.72 3.03
CA VAL A 95 13.89 9.31 2.81
C VAL A 95 15.15 8.45 2.86
N THR A 96 16.25 8.93 2.27
CA THR A 96 17.53 8.22 2.20
C THR A 96 18.10 7.87 3.59
N ILE A 97 17.85 8.68 4.62
CA ILE A 97 18.28 8.39 6.01
C ILE A 97 17.73 7.05 6.51
N PHE A 98 16.51 6.69 6.10
CA PHE A 98 15.83 5.47 6.55
C PHE A 98 16.17 4.23 5.71
N PHE A 99 16.73 4.40 4.50
CA PHE A 99 16.92 3.32 3.53
C PHE A 99 18.35 3.16 2.96
N ALA A 100 19.28 4.09 3.20
CA ALA A 100 20.64 4.05 2.64
C ALA A 100 21.66 3.24 3.44
N LEU A 101 21.23 2.50 4.45
CA LEU A 101 22.09 1.66 5.29
C LEU A 101 22.05 0.17 4.93
N TRP A 102 21.64 -0.18 3.71
CA TRP A 102 21.52 -1.57 3.23
C TRP A 102 22.20 -1.75 1.88
#